data_AF-A0A1Q7UTM7-F1
#
_entry.id   AF-A0A1Q7UTM7-F1
#
_cell.length_a   1.000
_cell.length_b   1.000
_cell.length_c   1.000
_cell.angle_alpha   90.00
_cell.angle_beta   90.00
_cell.angle_gamma   90.00
#
_symmetry.space_group_name_H-M   'P 1'
#
loop_
_entity.id
_entity.type
_entity.pdbx_description
1 polymer ?
#
loop_
_entity_poly.entity_id
_entity_poly.type
_entity_poly.pdbx_seq_one_letter_code
_entity_poly.pdbx_strand_id
1 'polypeptide(L)'
;MLKKNRNLETNSFVLKDTTGKPIRLAGPHIAVEDLVPLIPPTAYRAVTVGDKTYWTFTLAVRLPGLGKVRLVVSFKNAELTGTYAVLVSNRVDWQAQRILTLYVQRWPIETFYQDGKGHLGLDEYRMRNAEAIQKHWCLVFVAYSLLHLDCLPSSPTKGSLPIKTIGEACRQQAQALMQAVILYAHERLQLGQRAQDIFGYLFAKQQPVLAR
;
A
#
# COMPACT_ATOMS: atom_id res chain seq x y z
N MET A 1 -3.39 -1.10 -11.59
CA MET A 1 -2.58 -1.55 -12.74
C MET A 1 -3.47 -2.35 -13.67
N LEU A 2 -3.39 -2.08 -14.96
CA LEU A 2 -4.09 -2.84 -15.98
C LEU A 2 -3.30 -4.11 -16.29
N LYS A 3 -3.98 -5.24 -16.45
CA LYS A 3 -3.35 -6.49 -16.88
C LYS A 3 -2.86 -6.35 -18.33
N LYS A 4 -1.70 -6.93 -18.64
CA LYS A 4 -1.02 -6.78 -19.95
C LYS A 4 -1.81 -7.40 -21.12
N ASN A 5 -2.58 -8.45 -20.85
CA ASN A 5 -3.46 -9.13 -21.81
C ASN A 5 -4.81 -8.41 -22.07
N ARG A 6 -5.00 -7.19 -21.55
CA ARG A 6 -6.24 -6.43 -21.79
C ARG A 6 -6.22 -5.82 -23.18
N ASN A 7 -7.33 -5.95 -23.90
CA ASN A 7 -7.49 -5.39 -25.23
C ASN A 7 -7.81 -3.90 -25.20
N LEU A 8 -7.27 -3.19 -26.18
CA LEU A 8 -7.53 -1.79 -26.51
C LEU A 8 -8.24 -1.72 -27.87
N GLU A 9 -9.17 -0.79 -28.06
CA GLU A 9 -9.83 -0.55 -29.36
C GLU A 9 -8.86 0.17 -30.31
N THR A 10 -8.47 -0.46 -31.42
CA THR A 10 -7.44 0.08 -32.34
C THR A 10 -7.88 1.34 -33.07
N ASN A 11 -9.19 1.51 -33.29
CA ASN A 11 -9.77 2.71 -33.90
C ASN A 11 -9.78 3.94 -32.97
N SER A 12 -9.46 3.77 -31.68
CA SER A 12 -9.56 4.83 -30.68
C SER A 12 -8.29 5.69 -30.56
N PHE A 13 -7.21 5.30 -31.22
CA PHE A 13 -5.92 5.99 -31.18
C PHE A 13 -5.14 5.78 -32.48
N VAL A 14 -4.12 6.62 -32.69
CA VAL A 14 -3.16 6.46 -33.78
C VAL A 14 -1.77 6.40 -33.17
N LEU A 15 -1.06 5.30 -33.40
CA LEU A 15 0.34 5.17 -33.05
C LEU A 15 1.20 5.55 -34.25
N LYS A 16 2.29 6.28 -34.02
CA LYS A 16 3.25 6.67 -35.05
C LYS A 16 4.59 5.99 -34.80
N ASP A 17 5.28 5.65 -35.87
CA ASP A 17 6.65 5.12 -35.83
C ASP A 17 7.68 6.22 -35.55
N THR A 18 8.97 5.84 -35.53
CA THR A 18 10.10 6.77 -35.33
C THR A 18 10.19 7.86 -36.40
N THR A 19 9.65 7.62 -37.60
CA THR A 19 9.61 8.57 -38.71
C THR A 19 8.35 9.43 -38.72
N GLY A 20 7.43 9.21 -37.76
CA GLY A 20 6.17 9.92 -37.64
C GLY A 20 5.03 9.35 -38.51
N LYS A 21 5.25 8.22 -39.20
CA LYS A 21 4.21 7.57 -40.02
C LYS A 21 3.26 6.74 -39.14
N PRO A 22 1.95 6.74 -39.42
CA PRO A 22 0.99 5.91 -38.69
C PRO A 22 1.30 4.41 -38.84
N ILE A 23 1.35 3.69 -37.72
CA ILE A 23 1.46 2.23 -37.67
C ILE A 23 0.06 1.63 -37.84
N ARG A 24 -0.11 0.75 -38.83
CA ARG A 24 -1.37 0.01 -39.02
C ARG A 24 -1.44 -1.13 -38.01
N LEU A 25 -2.44 -1.09 -37.14
CA LEU A 25 -2.73 -2.16 -36.18
C LEU A 25 -3.70 -3.16 -36.80
N ALA A 26 -3.44 -4.45 -36.61
CA ALA A 26 -4.27 -5.51 -37.17
C ALA A 26 -5.58 -5.65 -36.35
N GLY A 27 -6.71 -5.64 -37.05
CA GLY A 27 -8.02 -5.91 -36.44
C GLY A 27 -8.55 -4.80 -35.52
N PRO A 28 -9.72 -5.02 -34.90
CA PRO A 28 -10.41 -4.02 -34.07
C PRO A 28 -9.82 -3.88 -32.66
N HIS A 29 -8.98 -4.84 -32.24
CA HIS A 29 -8.44 -4.90 -30.89
C HIS A 29 -6.95 -5.28 -30.90
N ILE A 30 -6.20 -4.71 -29.97
CA ILE A 30 -4.80 -5.07 -29.71
C ILE A 30 -4.58 -5.23 -28.20
N ALA A 31 -3.86 -6.26 -27.76
CA ALA A 31 -3.49 -6.39 -26.35
C ALA A 31 -2.43 -5.35 -25.98
N VAL A 32 -2.41 -4.91 -24.72
CA VAL A 32 -1.40 -3.93 -24.28
C VAL A 32 0.02 -4.47 -24.45
N GLU A 33 0.24 -5.76 -24.22
CA GLU A 33 1.55 -6.39 -24.41
C GLU A 33 2.04 -6.40 -25.86
N ASP A 34 1.13 -6.44 -26.82
CA ASP A 34 1.45 -6.34 -28.25
C ASP A 34 1.64 -4.88 -28.69
N LEU A 35 0.98 -3.93 -28.02
CA LEU A 35 1.14 -2.50 -28.29
C LEU A 35 2.50 -1.99 -27.81
N VAL A 36 2.96 -2.41 -26.63
CA VAL A 36 4.15 -1.81 -25.98
C VAL A 36 5.42 -1.89 -26.84
N PRO A 37 5.75 -3.01 -27.49
CA PRO A 37 6.91 -3.12 -28.38
C PRO A 37 6.83 -2.23 -29.63
N LEU A 38 5.63 -1.81 -30.05
CA LEU A 38 5.44 -0.95 -31.22
C LEU A 38 5.69 0.53 -30.91
N ILE A 39 5.76 0.91 -29.63
CA ILE A 39 5.97 2.29 -29.22
C ILE A 39 7.43 2.67 -29.46
N PRO A 40 7.72 3.72 -30.26
CA PRO A 40 9.09 4.19 -30.43
C PRO A 40 9.73 4.55 -29.09
N PRO A 41 11.01 4.17 -28.84
CA PRO A 41 11.72 4.59 -27.63
C PRO A 41 11.73 6.11 -27.42
N THR A 42 11.80 6.88 -28.51
CA THR A 42 11.75 8.35 -28.52
C THR A 42 10.42 8.94 -28.03
N ALA A 43 9.36 8.14 -27.95
CA ALA A 43 8.06 8.58 -27.44
C ALA A 43 7.99 8.55 -25.90
N TYR A 44 8.93 7.88 -25.23
CA TYR A 44 8.99 7.85 -23.78
C TYR A 44 9.64 9.12 -23.22
N ARG A 45 9.04 9.68 -22.18
CA ARG A 45 9.52 10.87 -21.47
C ARG A 45 9.83 10.53 -20.02
N ALA A 46 10.96 11.03 -19.52
CA ALA A 46 11.31 10.94 -18.12
C ALA A 46 10.32 11.74 -17.27
N VAL A 47 9.82 11.10 -16.21
CA VAL A 47 8.89 11.67 -15.24
C VAL A 47 9.39 11.32 -13.85
N THR A 48 9.71 12.33 -13.05
CA THR A 48 10.21 12.16 -11.69
C THR A 48 9.08 12.34 -10.68
N VAL A 49 8.96 11.41 -9.74
CA VAL A 49 8.01 11.42 -8.64
C VAL A 49 8.77 11.11 -7.35
N GLY A 50 8.91 12.12 -6.50
CA GLY A 50 9.80 12.03 -5.33
C GLY A 50 11.26 11.88 -5.77
N ASP A 51 11.92 10.84 -5.28
CA ASP A 51 13.30 10.46 -5.57
C ASP A 51 13.44 9.50 -6.77
N LYS A 52 12.33 9.10 -7.40
CA LYS A 52 12.30 8.09 -8.45
C LYS A 52 11.95 8.67 -9.80
N THR A 53 12.73 8.31 -10.81
CA THR A 53 12.47 8.66 -12.21
C THR A 53 11.93 7.46 -12.97
N TYR A 54 10.88 7.70 -13.75
CA TYR A 54 10.21 6.72 -14.59
C TYR A 54 10.23 7.16 -16.05
N TRP A 55 10.38 6.24 -16.98
CA TRP A 55 10.27 6.52 -18.41
C TRP A 55 8.88 6.14 -18.87
N THR A 56 8.12 7.14 -19.29
CA THR A 56 6.68 7.01 -19.47
C THR A 56 6.24 7.35 -20.87
N PHE A 57 5.34 6.53 -21.41
CA PHE A 57 4.59 6.84 -22.59
C PHE A 57 3.11 6.90 -22.23
N THR A 58 2.37 7.82 -22.84
CA THR A 58 0.96 7.98 -22.54
C THR A 58 0.12 8.31 -23.75
N LEU A 59 -1.07 7.72 -23.82
CA LEU A 59 -2.05 8.02 -24.83
C LEU A 59 -3.48 7.87 -24.28
N ALA A 60 -4.44 8.54 -24.92
CA ALA A 60 -5.85 8.29 -24.68
C ALA A 60 -6.32 7.15 -25.59
N VAL A 61 -7.02 6.17 -25.01
CA VAL A 61 -7.53 4.97 -25.70
C VAL A 61 -8.95 4.68 -25.24
N ARG A 62 -9.65 3.81 -25.96
CA ARG A 62 -10.82 3.11 -25.45
C ARG A 62 -10.48 1.68 -25.06
N LEU A 63 -10.97 1.26 -23.90
CA LEU A 63 -10.94 -0.13 -23.45
C LEU A 63 -12.35 -0.71 -23.44
N PRO A 64 -12.55 -1.94 -23.96
CA PRO A 64 -13.80 -2.66 -23.79
C PRO A 64 -14.21 -2.76 -22.31
N GLY A 65 -15.43 -2.32 -22.02
CA GLY A 65 -16.03 -2.30 -20.67
C GLY A 65 -15.62 -1.12 -19.77
N LEU A 66 -14.61 -0.32 -20.14
CA LEU A 66 -14.20 0.87 -19.37
C LEU A 66 -14.39 2.19 -20.13
N GLY A 67 -14.55 2.14 -21.45
CA GLY A 67 -14.69 3.33 -22.29
C GLY A 67 -13.37 4.08 -22.44
N LYS A 68 -13.46 5.41 -22.60
CA LYS A 68 -12.30 6.28 -22.88
C LYS A 68 -11.46 6.50 -21.61
N VAL A 69 -10.17 6.21 -21.69
CA VAL A 69 -9.24 6.33 -20.58
C VAL A 69 -7.87 6.85 -21.03
N ARG A 70 -7.08 7.34 -20.07
CA ARG A 70 -5.65 7.62 -20.24
C ARG A 70 -4.86 6.38 -19.85
N LEU A 71 -4.06 5.86 -20.77
CA LEU A 71 -3.11 4.79 -20.54
C LEU A 71 -1.72 5.38 -20.30
N VAL A 72 -0.99 4.87 -19.31
CA VAL A 72 0.41 5.22 -19.02
C VAL A 72 1.22 3.93 -18.95
N VAL A 73 2.14 3.75 -19.89
CA VAL A 73 3.17 2.71 -19.84
C VAL A 73 4.38 3.31 -19.13
N SER A 74 4.92 2.61 -18.14
CA SER A 74 6.02 3.11 -17.32
C SER A 74 7.11 2.06 -17.14
N PHE A 75 8.34 2.41 -17.51
CA PHE A 75 9.56 1.69 -17.20
C PHE A 75 10.30 2.36 -16.04
N LYS A 76 11.13 1.57 -15.34
CA LYS A 76 11.97 2.06 -14.23
C LYS A 76 13.35 2.57 -14.70
N ASN A 77 13.71 2.35 -15.97
CA ASN A 77 15.03 2.64 -16.51
C ASN A 77 14.92 3.29 -17.90
N ALA A 78 15.99 3.98 -18.32
CA ALA A 78 16.05 4.73 -19.58
C ALA A 78 16.15 3.82 -20.80
N GLU A 79 16.70 2.63 -20.61
CA GLU A 79 16.92 1.62 -21.63
C GLU A 79 15.61 0.95 -22.07
N LEU A 80 14.50 1.21 -21.35
CA LEU A 80 13.17 0.62 -21.58
C LEU A 80 13.19 -0.92 -21.54
N THR A 81 14.04 -1.47 -20.68
CA THR A 81 14.21 -2.93 -20.56
C THR A 81 13.54 -3.48 -19.30
N GLY A 82 13.25 -4.79 -19.33
CA GLY A 82 12.68 -5.51 -18.19
C GLY A 82 11.16 -5.29 -18.03
N THR A 83 10.70 -5.25 -16.78
CA THR A 83 9.27 -5.15 -16.48
C THR A 83 8.77 -3.71 -16.54
N TYR A 84 7.71 -3.48 -17.31
CA TYR A 84 6.93 -2.24 -17.30
C TYR A 84 5.62 -2.40 -16.50
N ALA A 85 5.13 -1.27 -15.98
CA ALA A 85 3.80 -1.13 -15.43
C ALA A 85 2.86 -0.44 -16.42
N VAL A 86 1.58 -0.84 -16.41
CA VAL A 86 0.52 -0.18 -17.17
C VAL A 86 -0.50 0.39 -16.20
N LEU A 87 -0.61 1.71 -16.20
CA LEU A 87 -1.59 2.45 -15.40
C LEU A 87 -2.71 2.95 -16.31
N VAL A 88 -3.91 3.01 -15.75
CA VAL A 88 -5.11 3.49 -16.44
C VAL A 88 -5.83 4.47 -15.53
N SER A 89 -6.31 5.56 -16.10
CA SER A 89 -7.16 6.54 -15.41
C SER A 89 -8.33 6.94 -16.31
N ASN A 90 -9.53 7.08 -15.74
CA ASN A 90 -10.68 7.69 -16.43
C ASN A 90 -10.51 9.21 -16.62
N ARG A 91 -9.54 9.83 -15.93
CA ARG A 91 -9.14 11.23 -16.13
C ARG A 91 -8.24 11.37 -17.35
N VAL A 92 -8.88 11.40 -18.53
CA VAL A 92 -8.21 11.54 -19.83
C VAL A 92 -7.41 12.84 -19.96
N ASP A 93 -7.76 13.85 -19.17
CA ASP A 93 -7.11 15.16 -19.08
C ASP A 93 -5.79 15.15 -18.29
N TRP A 94 -5.51 14.10 -17.51
CA TRP A 94 -4.32 14.07 -16.67
C TRP A 94 -3.06 13.67 -17.43
N GLN A 95 -1.96 14.31 -17.05
CA GLN A 95 -0.62 13.94 -17.50
C GLN A 95 -0.08 12.74 -16.72
N ALA A 96 0.91 12.05 -17.30
CA ALA A 96 1.55 10.89 -16.70
C ALA A 96 2.10 11.17 -15.29
N GLN A 97 2.70 12.35 -15.07
CA GLN A 97 3.23 12.75 -13.76
C GLN A 97 2.17 12.75 -12.66
N ARG A 98 0.99 13.31 -12.92
CA ARG A 98 -0.11 13.33 -11.94
C ARG A 98 -0.64 11.92 -11.66
N ILE A 99 -0.80 11.11 -12.71
CA ILE A 99 -1.26 9.71 -12.58
C ILE A 99 -0.27 8.90 -11.76
N LEU A 100 1.03 9.01 -12.05
CA LEU A 100 2.09 8.31 -11.32
C LEU A 100 2.17 8.79 -9.86
N THR A 101 2.14 10.10 -9.63
CA THR A 101 2.18 10.69 -8.28
C THR A 101 1.08 10.16 -7.39
N LEU A 102 -0.13 10.00 -7.91
CA LEU A 102 -1.24 9.41 -7.17
C LEU A 102 -1.10 7.89 -7.05
N TYR A 103 -0.61 7.22 -8.09
CA TYR A 103 -0.46 5.76 -8.08
C TYR A 103 0.57 5.28 -7.05
N VAL A 104 1.69 5.99 -6.86
CA VAL A 104 2.71 5.62 -5.87
C VAL A 104 2.19 5.67 -4.43
N GLN A 105 1.15 6.47 -4.15
CA GLN A 105 0.47 6.51 -2.85
C GLN A 105 -0.31 5.23 -2.52
N ARG A 106 -0.40 4.27 -3.46
CA ARG A 106 -0.98 2.95 -3.20
C ARG A 106 -0.09 2.06 -2.35
N TRP A 107 1.23 2.18 -2.46
CA TRP A 107 2.17 1.27 -1.77
C TRP A 107 1.98 1.26 -0.24
N PRO A 108 1.75 2.40 0.44
CA PRO A 108 1.41 2.44 1.86
C PRO A 108 0.27 1.50 2.29
N ILE A 109 -0.69 1.19 1.40
CA ILE A 109 -1.79 0.25 1.70
C ILE A 109 -1.25 -1.19 1.82
N GLU A 110 -0.30 -1.57 0.96
CA GLU A 110 0.30 -2.91 1.00
C GLU A 110 1.12 -3.08 2.28
N THR A 111 1.94 -2.09 2.62
CA THR A 111 2.72 -2.11 3.87
C THR A 111 1.83 -2.11 5.09
N PHE A 112 0.71 -1.36 5.07
CA PHE A 112 -0.31 -1.43 6.12
C PHE A 112 -0.84 -2.85 6.33
N TYR A 113 -1.19 -3.57 5.26
CA TYR A 113 -1.67 -4.96 5.40
C TYR A 113 -0.57 -5.90 5.89
N GLN A 114 0.66 -5.73 5.40
CA GLN A 114 1.80 -6.53 5.83
C GLN A 114 2.06 -6.35 7.34
N ASP A 115 2.15 -5.11 7.80
CA ASP A 115 2.36 -4.77 9.20
C ASP A 115 1.16 -5.16 10.07
N GLY A 116 -0.06 -4.87 9.60
CA GLY A 116 -1.30 -5.18 10.32
C GLY A 116 -1.42 -6.68 10.59
N LYS A 117 -1.10 -7.52 9.60
CA LYS A 117 -1.09 -8.98 9.78
C LYS A 117 0.09 -9.44 10.62
N GLY A 118 1.30 -9.00 10.27
CA GLY A 118 2.54 -9.48 10.90
C GLY A 118 2.78 -9.01 12.33
N HIS A 119 2.19 -7.88 12.74
CA HIS A 119 2.46 -7.26 14.05
C HIS A 119 1.22 -6.99 14.89
N LEU A 120 0.03 -6.87 14.29
CA LEU A 120 -1.19 -6.45 14.98
C LEU A 120 -2.32 -7.48 14.93
N GLY A 121 -2.08 -8.66 14.36
CA GLY A 121 -3.05 -9.75 14.30
C GLY A 121 -4.30 -9.41 13.50
N LEU A 122 -4.17 -8.63 12.41
CA LEU A 122 -5.29 -8.21 11.56
C LEU A 122 -6.16 -9.39 11.08
N ASP A 123 -5.55 -10.54 10.81
CA ASP A 123 -6.20 -11.79 10.40
C ASP A 123 -6.09 -12.92 11.44
N GLU A 124 -5.74 -12.60 12.69
CA GLU A 124 -5.61 -13.58 13.78
C GLU A 124 -6.88 -13.70 14.66
N TYR A 125 -7.96 -13.00 14.30
CA TYR A 125 -9.23 -13.10 15.01
C TYR A 125 -9.82 -14.52 14.88
N ARG A 126 -10.35 -15.05 15.99
CA ARG A 126 -11.00 -16.38 16.04
C ARG A 126 -12.53 -16.30 16.19
N MET A 127 -13.08 -15.10 16.16
CA MET A 127 -14.52 -14.86 16.27
C MET A 127 -15.24 -15.26 14.98
N ARG A 128 -16.48 -15.75 15.09
CA ARG A 128 -17.34 -16.11 13.95
C ARG A 128 -18.48 -15.12 13.67
N ASN A 129 -18.64 -14.11 14.54
CA ASN A 129 -19.62 -13.05 14.37
C ASN A 129 -19.02 -11.90 13.53
N ALA A 130 -19.67 -11.54 12.43
CA ALA A 130 -19.24 -10.42 11.56
C ALA A 130 -19.08 -9.10 12.33
N GLU A 131 -19.98 -8.80 13.26
CA GLU A 131 -19.89 -7.57 14.07
C GLU A 131 -18.64 -7.58 14.98
N ALA A 132 -18.30 -8.74 15.55
CA ALA A 132 -17.11 -8.88 16.38
C ALA A 132 -15.82 -8.77 15.54
N ILE A 133 -15.82 -9.32 14.32
CA ILE A 133 -14.71 -9.20 13.37
C ILE A 133 -14.51 -7.73 12.97
N GLN A 134 -15.59 -7.01 12.67
CA GLN A 134 -15.53 -5.59 12.36
C GLN A 134 -14.95 -4.77 13.52
N LYS A 135 -15.39 -5.03 14.76
CA LYS A 135 -14.83 -4.37 15.96
C LYS A 135 -13.33 -4.64 16.11
N HIS A 136 -12.89 -5.89 15.89
CA HIS A 136 -11.47 -6.25 15.90
C HIS A 136 -10.68 -5.43 14.87
N TRP A 137 -11.13 -5.37 13.62
CA TRP A 137 -10.48 -4.55 12.59
C TRP A 137 -10.41 -3.08 12.95
N CYS A 138 -11.49 -2.50 13.48
CA CYS A 138 -11.48 -1.11 13.94
C CYS A 138 -10.40 -0.87 15.02
N LEU A 139 -10.26 -1.78 15.99
CA LEU A 139 -9.22 -1.68 17.01
C LEU A 139 -7.81 -1.80 16.42
N VAL A 140 -7.60 -2.74 15.50
CA VAL A 140 -6.31 -2.87 14.78
C VAL A 140 -5.99 -1.60 14.01
N PHE A 141 -6.97 -0.98 13.36
CA PHE A 141 -6.76 0.26 12.59
C PHE A 141 -6.41 1.44 13.49
N VAL A 142 -7.06 1.55 14.64
CA VAL A 142 -6.72 2.56 15.66
C VAL A 142 -5.31 2.33 16.20
N ALA A 143 -4.97 1.09 16.57
CA ALA A 143 -3.64 0.74 17.05
C ALA A 143 -2.56 1.04 16.00
N TYR A 144 -2.78 0.65 14.74
CA TYR A 144 -1.86 0.97 13.64
C TYR A 144 -1.68 2.47 13.48
N SER A 145 -2.77 3.25 13.52
CA SER A 145 -2.70 4.70 13.36
C SER A 145 -1.87 5.37 14.47
N LEU A 146 -2.04 4.92 15.72
CA LEU A 146 -1.25 5.42 16.85
C LEU A 146 0.23 5.04 16.74
N LEU A 147 0.52 3.79 16.37
CA LEU A 147 1.90 3.32 16.15
C LEU A 147 2.54 4.05 14.98
N HIS A 148 1.80 4.29 13.90
CA HIS A 148 2.29 5.04 12.76
C HIS A 148 2.65 6.48 13.14
N LEU A 149 1.84 7.14 13.98
CA LEU A 149 2.17 8.46 14.52
C LEU A 149 3.46 8.45 15.35
N ASP A 150 3.67 7.43 16.18
CA ASP A 150 4.92 7.24 16.96
C ASP A 150 6.13 6.97 16.05
N CYS A 151 5.92 6.39 14.87
CA CYS A 151 6.96 6.21 13.86
C CYS A 151 7.32 7.51 13.11
N LEU A 152 6.53 8.58 13.21
CA LEU A 152 6.81 9.84 12.52
C LEU A 152 7.72 10.76 13.36
N PRO A 153 8.53 11.61 12.71
CA PRO A 153 9.32 12.60 13.42
C PRO A 153 8.41 13.62 14.12
N SER A 154 8.83 14.11 15.28
CA SER A 154 8.08 15.08 16.09
C SER A 154 7.88 16.45 15.43
N SER A 155 8.56 16.70 14.31
CA SER A 155 8.45 17.94 13.55
C SER A 155 8.21 17.66 12.06
N PRO A 156 7.15 18.22 11.45
CA PRO A 156 6.84 18.02 10.04
C PRO A 156 7.89 18.64 9.09
N THR A 157 8.81 19.48 9.60
CA THR A 157 9.87 20.11 8.79
C THR A 157 11.15 19.28 8.68
N LYS A 158 11.32 18.23 9.50
CA LYS A 158 12.54 17.39 9.55
C LYS A 158 12.54 16.18 8.60
N GLY A 159 11.58 16.12 7.69
CA GLY A 159 11.43 15.05 6.70
C GLY A 159 10.16 14.23 6.94
N SER A 160 9.66 13.60 5.88
CA SER A 160 8.41 12.83 5.89
C SER A 160 8.61 11.32 6.10
N LEU A 161 9.85 10.89 6.35
CA LEU A 161 10.19 9.47 6.46
C LEU A 161 10.03 8.98 7.91
N PRO A 162 9.51 7.77 8.14
CA PRO A 162 9.44 7.19 9.47
C PRO A 162 10.83 7.08 10.13
N ILE A 163 10.93 7.43 11.41
CA ILE A 163 12.16 7.32 12.22
C ILE A 163 12.39 5.90 12.74
N LYS A 164 11.34 5.07 12.74
CA LYS A 164 11.34 3.65 13.11
C LYS A 164 10.25 2.90 12.36
N THR A 165 10.36 1.58 12.32
CA THR A 165 9.36 0.68 11.74
C THR A 165 8.20 0.42 12.70
N ILE A 166 7.05 -0.01 12.16
CA ILE A 166 5.90 -0.40 12.99
C ILE A 166 6.27 -1.54 13.96
N GLY A 167 7.05 -2.53 13.50
CA GLY A 167 7.53 -3.61 14.36
C GLY A 167 8.41 -3.12 15.52
N GLU A 168 9.25 -2.11 15.32
CA GLU A 168 10.03 -1.48 16.40
C GLU A 168 9.13 -0.75 17.39
N ALA A 169 8.17 0.04 16.90
CA ALA A 169 7.19 0.72 17.75
C ALA A 169 6.38 -0.28 18.59
N CYS A 170 5.93 -1.40 18.01
CA CYS A 170 5.27 -2.47 18.74
C CYS A 170 6.14 -3.04 19.87
N ARG A 171 7.41 -3.36 19.59
CA ARG A 171 8.34 -3.89 20.59
C ARG A 171 8.60 -2.88 21.71
N GLN A 172 8.75 -1.60 21.37
CA GLN A 172 8.93 -0.54 22.34
C GLN A 172 7.70 -0.40 23.25
N GLN A 173 6.49 -0.45 22.69
CA GLN A 173 5.26 -0.38 23.47
C GLN A 173 5.09 -1.61 24.38
N ALA A 174 5.45 -2.80 23.90
CA ALA A 174 5.45 -4.01 24.72
C ALA A 174 6.44 -3.90 25.90
N GLN A 175 7.65 -3.36 25.65
CA GLN A 175 8.63 -3.13 26.70
C GLN A 175 8.15 -2.10 27.74
N ALA A 176 7.56 -1.00 27.30
CA ALA A 176 6.99 0.02 28.19
C ALA A 176 5.87 -0.57 29.06
N LEU A 177 5.00 -1.41 28.48
CA LEU A 177 3.96 -2.11 29.23
C LEU A 177 4.55 -3.07 30.26
N MET A 178 5.55 -3.89 29.88
CA MET A 178 6.21 -4.79 30.82
C MET A 178 6.84 -4.02 31.99
N GLN A 179 7.52 -2.91 31.72
CA GLN A 179 8.08 -2.06 32.77
C GLN A 179 6.98 -1.51 33.69
N ALA A 180 5.87 -1.00 33.14
CA ALA A 180 4.76 -0.48 33.93
C ALA A 180 4.14 -1.56 34.83
N VAL A 181 3.97 -2.78 34.32
CA VAL A 181 3.46 -3.92 35.10
C VAL A 181 4.43 -4.30 36.23
N ILE A 182 5.74 -4.32 35.97
CA ILE A 182 6.75 -4.61 36.99
C ILE A 182 6.73 -3.56 38.09
N LEU A 183 6.69 -2.28 37.73
CA LEU A 183 6.65 -1.17 38.70
C LEU A 183 5.35 -1.21 39.52
N TYR A 184 4.21 -1.46 38.86
CA TYR A 184 2.93 -1.63 39.54
C TYR A 184 2.96 -2.79 40.55
N ALA A 185 3.47 -3.95 40.14
CA ALA A 185 3.58 -5.10 41.03
C ALA A 185 4.51 -4.81 42.21
N HIS A 186 5.64 -4.14 41.97
CA HIS A 186 6.56 -3.72 43.02
C HIS A 186 5.88 -2.82 44.05
N GLU A 187 5.15 -1.78 43.61
CA GLU A 187 4.41 -0.88 44.50
C GLU A 187 3.38 -1.62 45.36
N ARG A 188 2.61 -2.54 44.75
CA ARG A 188 1.62 -3.34 45.48
C ARG A 188 2.23 -4.26 46.53
N LEU A 189 3.39 -4.85 46.24
CA LEU A 189 4.14 -5.67 47.21
C LEU A 189 4.64 -4.81 48.39
N GLN A 190 5.12 -3.59 48.14
CA GLN A 190 5.53 -2.66 49.20
C GLN A 190 4.36 -2.27 50.11
N LEU A 191 3.14 -2.23 49.57
CA LEU A 191 1.91 -1.98 50.33
C LEU A 191 1.38 -3.23 51.07
N GLY A 192 2.14 -4.33 51.10
CA GLY A 192 1.79 -5.54 51.84
C GLY A 192 0.79 -6.47 51.13
N GLN A 193 0.45 -6.23 49.86
CA GLN A 193 -0.32 -7.19 49.09
C GLN A 193 0.52 -8.43 48.78
N ARG A 194 -0.11 -9.61 48.77
CA ARG A 194 0.59 -10.86 48.42
C ARG A 194 0.70 -10.97 46.91
N ALA A 195 1.81 -11.54 46.43
CA ALA A 195 2.05 -11.77 45.00
C ALA A 195 0.91 -12.55 44.30
N GLN A 196 0.31 -13.51 45.01
CA GLN A 196 -0.83 -14.30 44.51
C GLN A 196 -2.06 -13.43 44.21
N ASP A 197 -2.36 -12.46 45.09
CA ASP A 197 -3.50 -11.57 44.95
C ASP A 197 -3.27 -10.61 43.77
N ILE A 198 -2.04 -10.11 43.60
CA ILE A 198 -1.63 -9.24 42.48
C ILE A 198 -1.73 -10.00 41.14
N PHE A 199 -1.21 -11.23 41.09
CA PHE A 199 -1.29 -12.07 39.89
C PHE A 199 -2.74 -12.38 39.53
N GLY A 200 -3.55 -12.74 40.53
CA GLY A 200 -4.99 -12.96 40.35
C GLY A 200 -5.70 -11.74 39.76
N TYR A 201 -5.38 -10.54 40.24
CA TYR A 201 -5.93 -9.29 39.72
C TYR A 201 -5.50 -9.01 38.27
N LEU A 202 -4.20 -9.09 37.96
CA LEU A 202 -3.66 -8.79 36.63
C LEU A 202 -4.21 -9.73 35.54
N PHE A 203 -4.47 -10.99 35.89
CA PHE A 203 -4.90 -12.03 34.96
C PHE A 203 -6.36 -12.48 35.17
N ALA A 204 -7.17 -11.72 35.91
CA ALA A 204 -8.53 -12.09 36.30
C ALA A 204 -9.44 -12.50 35.13
N LYS A 205 -9.24 -11.92 33.93
CA LYS A 205 -10.03 -12.22 32.73
C LYS A 205 -9.50 -13.39 31.88
N GLN A 206 -8.30 -13.90 32.17
CA GLN A 206 -7.70 -15.04 31.47
C GLN A 206 -7.89 -16.35 32.23
N GLN A 207 -8.37 -16.29 33.48
CA GLN A 207 -8.75 -17.49 34.20
C GLN A 207 -9.91 -18.14 33.45
N PRO A 208 -9.80 -19.42 33.06
CA PRO A 208 -10.92 -20.12 32.45
C PRO A 208 -12.06 -20.04 33.45
N VAL A 209 -13.22 -19.53 33.01
CA VAL A 209 -14.47 -19.84 33.70
C VAL A 209 -14.54 -21.36 33.65
N LEU A 210 -14.17 -22.01 34.75
CA LEU A 210 -14.43 -23.42 34.98
C LEU A 210 -15.95 -23.57 34.88
N ALA A 211 -16.42 -23.94 33.69
CA ALA A 211 -17.80 -24.33 33.46
C ALA A 211 -18.07 -25.52 34.39
N ARG A 212 -18.83 -25.26 35.45
CA ARG A 212 -19.53 -26.29 36.22
C ARG A 212 -20.81 -26.67 35.48
#